data_AF-J4GNZ8-F1
#
_entry.id   AF-J4GNZ8-F1
#
_cell.length_a   1.000
_cell.length_b   1.000
_cell.length_c   1.000
_cell.angle_alpha   90.00
_cell.angle_beta   90.00
_cell.angle_gamma   90.00
#
_symmetry.space_group_name_H-M   'P 1'
#
loop_
_entity.id
_entity.type
_entity.pdbx_description
1 polymer ?
#
loop_
_entity_poly.entity_id
_entity_poly.type
_entity_poly.pdbx_seq_one_letter_code
_entity_poly.pdbx_strand_id
1 'polypeptide(L)'
;MPHKRAKRSVREKDRSQSGLNLPPGALHAIDHEEMPKGAARILNAAKVQAEYRMKRKRTPDEGAADSGSIPRKKRKSAAEDARGQTMKIQPGESMTHFNRRVEDSMRGVLREAMKSSSAHARRAKKERVSEKSSQSNAKSIAATPQSKKSEITMSESDNKPKSPALKETKAAQKSKLTEFAHLSTSTPKRLNDIVQAPPELKKLPRGAKPRLSATSGITLAQGAISMAQKAMLEEERERVVKLYREMKKAKAGV
;
A
#
# COMPACT_ATOMS: atom_id res chain seq x y z
N MET A 1 -0.54 48.76 -33.81
CA MET A 1 -0.61 48.33 -32.39
C MET A 1 0.63 47.54 -31.99
N PRO A 2 1.47 48.06 -31.07
CA PRO A 2 2.70 47.42 -30.60
C PRO A 2 2.49 45.99 -30.07
N HIS A 3 1.41 45.76 -29.31
CA HIS A 3 1.10 44.44 -28.74
C HIS A 3 0.75 43.36 -29.77
N LYS A 4 0.24 43.72 -30.96
CA LYS A 4 -0.03 42.74 -32.02
C LYS A 4 1.26 42.29 -32.72
N ARG A 5 2.26 43.18 -32.84
CA ARG A 5 3.57 42.87 -33.42
C ARG A 5 4.37 41.92 -32.51
N ALA A 6 4.31 42.11 -31.19
CA ALA A 6 4.97 41.23 -30.23
C ALA A 6 4.41 39.79 -30.24
N LYS A 7 3.08 39.62 -30.28
CA LYS A 7 2.48 38.27 -30.39
C LYS A 7 2.79 37.60 -31.73
N ARG A 8 2.88 38.39 -32.80
CA ARG A 8 3.24 37.89 -34.13
C ARG A 8 4.69 37.45 -34.20
N SER A 9 5.63 38.22 -33.64
CA SER A 9 7.05 37.85 -33.63
C SER A 9 7.32 36.60 -32.79
N VAL A 10 6.64 36.42 -31.65
CA VAL A 10 6.72 35.18 -30.86
C VAL A 10 6.20 34.00 -31.68
N ARG A 11 5.02 34.11 -32.29
CA ARG A 11 4.47 33.03 -33.13
C ARG A 11 5.33 32.71 -34.35
N GLU A 12 5.93 33.72 -34.99
CA GLU A 12 6.83 33.51 -36.14
C GLU A 12 8.14 32.85 -35.71
N LYS A 13 8.70 33.19 -34.53
CA LYS A 13 9.84 32.49 -33.93
C LYS A 13 9.51 31.06 -33.55
N ASP A 14 8.38 30.82 -32.90
CA ASP A 14 7.96 29.47 -32.53
C ASP A 14 7.71 28.61 -33.79
N ARG A 15 7.14 29.20 -34.84
CA ARG A 15 6.91 28.54 -36.13
C ARG A 15 8.21 28.27 -36.89
N SER A 16 9.22 29.14 -36.82
CA SER A 16 10.53 28.86 -37.43
C SER A 16 11.31 27.80 -36.65
N GLN A 17 11.18 27.76 -35.31
CA GLN A 17 11.79 26.74 -34.46
C GLN A 17 11.12 25.37 -34.59
N SER A 18 9.79 25.32 -34.70
CA SER A 18 9.01 24.07 -34.81
C SER A 18 8.88 23.53 -36.24
N GLY A 19 9.26 24.32 -37.25
CA GLY A 19 9.11 23.94 -38.66
C GLY A 19 7.68 24.11 -39.15
N LEU A 20 7.51 24.72 -40.33
CA LEU A 20 6.22 25.21 -40.82
C LEU A 20 5.22 24.11 -41.22
N ASN A 21 5.65 22.84 -41.33
CA ASN A 21 4.88 21.76 -41.97
C ASN A 21 5.21 20.35 -41.45
N LEU A 22 5.84 20.22 -40.29
CA LEU A 22 6.12 18.89 -39.72
C LEU A 22 4.93 18.45 -38.86
N PRO A 23 4.44 17.20 -39.01
CA PRO A 23 3.38 16.72 -38.14
C PRO A 23 3.86 16.78 -36.68
N PRO A 24 2.98 17.09 -35.72
CA PRO A 24 3.35 17.15 -34.30
C PRO A 24 4.00 15.83 -33.89
N GLY A 25 5.32 15.85 -33.67
CA GLY A 25 6.11 14.66 -33.33
C GLY A 25 7.23 14.29 -34.31
N ALA A 26 7.25 14.81 -35.55
CA ALA A 26 8.31 14.46 -36.51
C ALA A 26 9.71 14.98 -36.11
N LEU A 27 9.80 16.13 -35.43
CA LEU A 27 11.06 16.62 -34.85
C LEU A 27 11.47 15.90 -33.56
N HIS A 28 10.55 15.14 -32.95
CA HIS A 28 10.79 14.34 -31.75
C HIS A 28 10.78 12.84 -32.07
N ALA A 29 10.98 12.49 -33.34
CA ALA A 29 11.18 11.11 -33.75
C ALA A 29 12.51 10.62 -33.18
N ILE A 30 12.50 9.38 -32.68
CA ILE A 30 13.66 8.74 -32.03
C ILE A 30 14.89 8.76 -32.95
N ASP A 31 14.68 8.76 -34.26
CA ASP A 31 15.71 8.71 -35.31
C ASP A 31 16.47 10.04 -35.50
N HIS A 32 15.98 11.16 -34.96
CA HIS A 32 16.61 12.48 -35.07
C HIS A 32 17.13 13.04 -33.73
N GLU A 33 16.98 12.29 -32.63
CA GLU A 33 17.55 12.69 -31.33
C GLU A 33 19.01 12.23 -31.23
N GLU A 34 19.97 13.16 -31.05
CA GLU A 34 21.38 12.84 -30.77
C GLU A 34 21.54 11.94 -29.52
N MET A 35 20.59 12.04 -28.59
CA MET A 35 20.46 11.15 -27.45
C MET A 35 19.00 10.81 -27.18
N PRO A 36 18.66 9.51 -27.02
CA PRO A 36 17.33 9.11 -26.61
C PRO A 36 16.94 9.77 -25.29
N LYS A 37 15.69 10.25 -25.18
CA LYS A 37 15.11 10.85 -23.96
C LYS A 37 15.40 10.09 -22.66
N GLY A 38 15.44 8.75 -22.72
CA GLY A 38 15.80 7.90 -21.58
C GLY A 38 17.24 8.11 -21.11
N ALA A 39 18.21 8.13 -22.04
CA ALA A 39 19.61 8.38 -21.77
C ALA A 39 19.83 9.83 -21.30
N ALA A 40 19.16 10.79 -21.93
CA ALA A 40 19.21 12.19 -21.52
C ALA A 40 18.71 12.40 -20.06
N ARG A 41 17.69 11.65 -19.62
CA ARG A 41 17.20 11.67 -18.24
C ARG A 41 18.20 11.06 -17.25
N ILE A 42 18.94 10.04 -17.66
CA ILE A 42 19.96 9.39 -16.81
C ILE A 42 21.18 10.29 -16.67
N LEU A 43 21.70 10.84 -17.77
CA LEU A 43 22.86 11.75 -17.76
C LEU A 43 22.57 13.04 -17.00
N ASN A 44 21.35 13.58 -17.12
CA ASN A 44 20.92 14.76 -16.37
C ASN A 44 20.28 14.44 -15.01
N ALA A 45 20.42 13.22 -14.48
CA ALA A 45 19.71 12.80 -13.27
C ALA A 45 19.98 13.71 -12.06
N ALA A 46 21.21 14.20 -11.90
CA ALA A 46 21.56 15.12 -10.82
C ALA A 46 20.81 16.46 -10.93
N LYS A 47 20.72 17.03 -12.14
CA LYS A 47 19.98 18.26 -12.42
C LYS A 47 18.48 18.06 -12.19
N VAL A 48 17.91 16.96 -12.69
CA VAL A 48 16.50 16.60 -12.49
C VAL A 48 16.17 16.44 -11.01
N GLN A 49 17.04 15.80 -10.23
CA GLN A 49 16.86 15.67 -8.79
C GLN A 49 16.98 17.01 -8.06
N ALA A 50 17.92 17.87 -8.46
CA ALA A 50 18.09 19.21 -7.90
C ALA A 50 16.88 20.09 -8.20
N GLU A 51 16.39 20.11 -9.45
CA GLU A 51 15.17 20.79 -9.86
C GLU A 51 13.95 20.28 -9.11
N TYR A 52 13.82 18.96 -8.94
CA TYR A 52 12.72 18.38 -8.16
C TYR A 52 12.77 18.81 -6.69
N ARG A 53 13.97 18.82 -6.09
CA ARG A 53 14.18 19.31 -4.72
C ARG A 53 13.87 20.80 -4.61
N MET A 54 14.29 21.60 -5.58
CA MET A 54 14.03 23.05 -5.63
C MET A 54 12.55 23.35 -5.86
N LYS A 55 11.89 22.66 -6.79
CA LYS A 55 10.45 22.78 -7.04
C LYS A 55 9.64 22.36 -5.81
N ARG A 56 10.05 21.28 -5.14
CA ARG A 56 9.43 20.84 -3.88
C ARG A 56 9.68 21.82 -2.71
N LYS A 57 10.82 22.51 -2.68
CA LYS A 57 11.12 23.55 -1.68
C LYS A 57 10.45 24.91 -1.99
N ARG A 58 10.25 25.25 -3.27
CA ARG A 58 9.72 26.54 -3.74
C ARG A 58 8.19 26.65 -3.71
N THR A 59 7.44 25.57 -3.55
CA THR A 59 5.96 25.65 -3.41
C THR A 59 5.53 25.24 -2.00
N PRO A 60 5.04 26.21 -1.21
CA PRO A 60 3.59 26.27 -1.06
C PRO A 60 2.93 27.63 -1.37
N ASP A 61 3.63 28.67 -1.86
CA ASP A 61 3.02 30.02 -1.89
C ASP A 61 3.00 30.80 -3.22
N GLU A 62 3.80 30.48 -4.25
CA GLU A 62 3.66 31.16 -5.54
C GLU A 62 3.76 30.22 -6.75
N GLY A 63 2.77 30.30 -7.65
CA GLY A 63 2.91 29.87 -9.05
C GLY A 63 2.44 28.46 -9.42
N ALA A 64 1.19 28.10 -9.13
CA ALA A 64 0.54 26.94 -9.75
C ALA A 64 -0.36 27.39 -10.92
N ALA A 65 0.24 27.72 -12.07
CA ALA A 65 -0.51 28.18 -13.24
C ALA A 65 -0.17 27.52 -14.59
N ASP A 66 0.74 26.53 -14.67
CA ASP A 66 1.07 25.97 -16.01
C ASP A 66 1.60 24.53 -16.05
N SER A 67 0.98 23.61 -15.31
CA SER A 67 1.07 22.19 -15.68
C SER A 67 -0.17 21.46 -15.19
N GLY A 68 -0.98 20.96 -16.12
CA GLY A 68 -2.31 20.34 -15.93
C GLY A 68 -2.39 19.09 -15.05
N SER A 69 -1.43 18.84 -14.16
CA SER A 69 -1.62 17.92 -13.04
C SER A 69 -2.21 18.71 -11.87
N ILE A 70 -3.53 18.63 -11.69
CA ILE A 70 -4.25 19.19 -10.53
C ILE A 70 -3.48 18.81 -9.26
N PRO A 71 -2.73 19.74 -8.61
CA PRO A 71 -2.15 19.44 -7.34
C PRO A 71 -3.32 19.44 -6.37
N ARG A 72 -3.66 18.26 -5.84
CA ARG A 72 -4.58 18.14 -4.70
C ARG A 72 -4.07 19.06 -3.61
N LYS A 73 -4.67 20.25 -3.56
CA LYS A 73 -4.45 21.32 -2.60
C LYS A 73 -4.59 20.66 -1.22
N LYS A 74 -3.47 20.29 -0.62
CA LYS A 74 -3.42 20.05 0.82
C LYS A 74 -3.75 21.40 1.42
N ARG A 75 -5.04 21.61 1.74
CA ARG A 75 -5.49 22.66 2.63
C ARG A 75 -4.86 22.38 3.99
N LYS A 76 -3.61 22.82 4.14
CA LYS A 76 -2.90 22.89 5.40
C LYS A 76 -3.11 24.31 5.89
N SER A 77 -4.12 24.50 6.75
CA SER A 77 -4.32 25.64 7.69
C SER A 77 -5.80 25.98 7.95
N ALA A 78 -6.67 24.99 8.08
CA ALA A 78 -7.97 25.19 8.76
C ALA A 78 -8.33 23.99 9.68
N ALA A 79 -7.44 23.00 9.78
CA ALA A 79 -7.67 21.78 10.53
C ALA A 79 -6.97 21.79 11.91
N GLU A 80 -6.17 22.81 12.23
CA GLU A 80 -5.67 22.98 13.60
C GLU A 80 -6.68 23.76 14.46
N ASP A 81 -7.33 24.79 13.91
CA ASP A 81 -8.38 25.54 14.63
C ASP A 81 -9.67 24.73 14.87
N ALA A 82 -9.91 23.68 14.07
CA ALA A 82 -11.07 22.80 14.21
C ALA A 82 -10.85 21.61 15.17
N ARG A 83 -9.63 21.39 15.66
CA ARG A 83 -9.34 20.26 16.59
C ARG A 83 -9.93 20.47 17.98
N GLY A 84 -10.28 21.70 18.35
CA GLY A 84 -10.87 22.04 19.65
C GLY A 84 -12.32 22.50 19.61
N GLN A 85 -12.90 22.73 18.42
CA GLN A 85 -14.29 23.15 18.31
C GLN A 85 -15.22 21.94 18.30
N THR A 86 -16.09 21.84 19.30
CA THR A 86 -17.21 20.91 19.29
C THR A 86 -18.15 21.29 18.13
N MET A 87 -18.10 20.52 17.05
CA MET A 87 -18.95 20.77 15.87
C MET A 87 -20.42 20.64 16.28
N LYS A 88 -21.19 21.72 16.11
CA LYS A 88 -22.64 21.75 16.32
C LYS A 88 -23.36 21.70 14.98
N ILE A 89 -24.58 21.16 14.98
CA ILE A 89 -25.47 21.18 13.81
C ILE A 89 -25.80 22.65 13.50
N GLN A 90 -25.59 23.06 12.25
CA GLN A 90 -25.93 24.41 11.82
C GLN A 90 -27.43 24.53 11.52
N PRO A 91 -28.05 25.72 11.69
CA PRO A 91 -29.45 25.90 11.34
C PRO A 91 -29.66 25.61 9.85
N GLY A 92 -30.67 24.80 9.52
CA GLY A 92 -30.97 24.37 8.14
C GLY A 92 -30.09 23.24 7.61
N GLU A 93 -29.15 22.73 8.40
CA GLU A 93 -28.35 21.57 8.03
C GLU A 93 -29.07 20.25 8.35
N SER A 94 -29.06 19.29 7.43
CA SER A 94 -29.52 17.93 7.73
C SER A 94 -28.48 17.15 8.54
N MET A 95 -28.93 16.21 9.36
CA MET A 95 -28.03 15.34 10.16
C MET A 95 -26.97 14.64 9.30
N THR A 96 -27.30 14.28 8.06
CA THR A 96 -26.37 13.64 7.13
C THR A 96 -25.21 14.55 6.74
N HIS A 97 -25.46 15.86 6.55
CA HIS A 97 -24.42 16.83 6.22
C HIS A 97 -23.51 17.07 7.42
N PHE A 98 -24.09 17.14 8.62
CA PHE A 98 -23.34 17.27 9.87
C PHE A 98 -22.35 16.11 10.04
N ASN A 99 -22.84 14.87 9.88
CA ASN A 99 -22.00 13.68 9.97
C ASN A 99 -20.85 13.70 8.95
N ARG A 100 -21.12 14.11 7.70
CA ARG A 100 -20.05 14.26 6.68
C ARG A 100 -18.97 15.24 7.10
N ARG A 101 -19.34 16.39 7.68
CA ARG A 101 -18.34 17.38 8.15
C ARG A 101 -17.55 16.86 9.34
N VAL A 102 -18.20 16.17 10.28
CA VAL A 102 -17.53 15.54 11.41
C VAL A 102 -16.51 14.50 10.91
N GLU A 103 -16.93 13.63 10.00
CA GLU A 103 -16.06 12.62 9.38
C GLU A 103 -14.87 13.26 8.65
N ASP A 104 -15.12 14.29 7.83
CA ASP A 104 -14.06 14.98 7.08
C ASP A 104 -13.03 15.65 7.99
N SER A 105 -13.48 16.24 9.11
CA SER A 105 -12.60 16.81 10.14
C SER A 105 -11.73 15.72 10.79
N MET A 106 -12.32 14.60 11.19
CA MET A 106 -11.59 13.48 11.80
C MET A 106 -10.71 12.70 10.81
N ARG A 107 -10.98 12.79 9.51
CA ARG A 107 -10.30 12.01 8.47
C ARG A 107 -8.80 12.26 8.43
N GLY A 108 -8.37 13.49 8.71
CA GLY A 108 -6.95 13.85 8.78
C GLY A 108 -6.24 13.09 9.90
N VAL A 109 -6.80 13.15 11.12
CA VAL A 109 -6.27 12.50 12.32
C VAL A 109 -6.22 10.98 12.14
N LEU A 110 -7.30 10.38 11.62
CA LEU A 110 -7.33 8.94 11.33
C LEU A 110 -6.24 8.53 10.33
N ARG A 111 -6.03 9.30 9.27
CA ARG A 111 -4.95 9.03 8.30
C ARG A 111 -3.55 9.17 8.91
N GLU A 112 -3.36 10.14 9.80
CA GLU A 112 -2.09 10.33 10.51
C GLU A 112 -1.82 9.16 11.46
N ALA A 113 -2.80 8.76 12.25
CA ALA A 113 -2.73 7.61 13.15
C ALA A 113 -2.47 6.28 12.40
N MET A 114 -3.13 6.07 11.24
CA MET A 114 -2.87 4.90 10.40
C MET A 114 -1.43 4.89 9.84
N LYS A 115 -0.89 6.05 9.48
CA LYS A 115 0.48 6.15 8.96
C LYS A 115 1.51 5.93 10.06
N SER A 116 1.29 6.52 11.24
CA SER A 116 2.19 6.33 12.38
C SER A 116 2.18 4.87 12.84
N SER A 117 1.01 4.25 12.98
CA SER A 117 0.91 2.84 13.37
C SER A 117 1.58 1.90 12.36
N SER A 118 1.41 2.13 11.06
CA SER A 118 2.10 1.36 10.02
C SER A 118 3.62 1.53 10.09
N ALA A 119 4.11 2.75 10.38
CA ALA A 119 5.53 3.00 10.56
C ALA A 119 6.10 2.28 11.79
N HIS A 120 5.38 2.30 12.92
CA HIS A 120 5.75 1.55 14.13
C HIS A 120 5.77 0.04 13.88
N ALA A 121 4.76 -0.51 13.20
CA ALA A 121 4.73 -1.93 12.85
C ALA A 121 5.92 -2.35 11.97
N ARG A 122 6.32 -1.49 11.02
CA ARG A 122 7.52 -1.74 10.19
C ARG A 122 8.81 -1.68 10.99
N ARG A 123 8.94 -0.74 11.92
CA ARG A 123 10.12 -0.64 12.81
C ARG A 123 10.23 -1.85 13.72
N ALA A 124 9.14 -2.23 14.40
CA ALA A 124 9.09 -3.43 15.24
C ALA A 124 9.42 -4.71 14.45
N LYS A 125 8.94 -4.84 13.21
CA LYS A 125 9.31 -5.98 12.35
C LYS A 125 10.80 -5.97 11.99
N LYS A 126 11.37 -4.79 11.70
CA LYS A 126 12.79 -4.65 11.39
C LYS A 126 13.67 -5.01 12.60
N GLU A 127 13.31 -4.52 13.79
CA GLU A 127 13.99 -4.81 15.06
C GLU A 127 13.98 -6.31 15.38
N ARG A 128 12.82 -6.96 15.25
CA ARG A 128 12.71 -8.43 15.43
C ARG A 128 13.56 -9.23 14.45
N VAL A 129 13.72 -8.75 13.21
CA VAL A 129 14.59 -9.41 12.22
C VAL A 129 16.05 -9.21 12.59
N SER A 130 16.45 -8.00 13.03
CA SER A 130 17.83 -7.76 13.47
C SER A 130 18.20 -8.56 14.73
N GLU A 131 17.30 -8.67 15.72
CA GLU A 131 17.53 -9.47 16.93
C GLU A 131 17.70 -10.96 16.63
N LYS A 132 16.89 -11.52 15.72
CA LYS A 132 17.06 -12.91 15.27
C LYS A 132 18.39 -13.13 14.53
N SER A 133 18.85 -12.13 13.78
CA SER A 133 20.13 -12.19 13.06
C SER A 133 21.35 -12.07 13.99
N SER A 134 21.25 -11.33 15.11
CA SER A 134 22.35 -11.23 16.07
C SER A 134 22.42 -12.43 17.01
N GLN A 135 21.28 -13.00 17.42
CA GLN A 135 21.24 -14.21 18.25
C GLN A 135 21.73 -15.47 17.52
N SER A 136 21.53 -15.56 16.21
CA SER A 136 22.04 -16.69 15.40
C SER A 136 23.56 -16.65 15.19
N ASN A 137 24.18 -15.47 15.23
CA ASN A 137 25.65 -15.33 15.15
C ASN A 137 26.37 -15.55 16.48
N ALA A 138 25.73 -15.30 17.63
CA ALA A 138 26.33 -15.59 18.93
C ALA A 138 26.31 -17.09 19.29
N LYS A 139 25.38 -17.86 18.71
CA LYS A 139 25.23 -19.29 18.99
C LYS A 139 26.13 -20.19 18.11
N SER A 140 26.83 -19.65 17.12
CA SER A 140 27.71 -20.39 16.21
C SER A 140 29.20 -20.37 16.59
N ILE A 141 29.60 -19.68 17.66
CA ILE A 141 31.01 -19.63 18.13
C ILE A 141 31.27 -20.61 19.30
N ALA A 142 30.24 -21.18 19.93
CA ALA A 142 30.39 -21.94 21.19
C ALA A 142 30.08 -23.45 21.11
N ALA A 143 30.02 -24.10 19.94
CA ALA A 143 29.76 -25.54 19.91
C ALA A 143 30.39 -26.29 18.72
N THR A 144 31.35 -27.16 19.01
CA THR A 144 31.40 -28.57 18.56
C THR A 144 32.55 -29.33 19.26
N PRO A 145 32.55 -30.68 19.34
CA PRO A 145 31.43 -31.64 19.27
C PRO A 145 31.48 -32.72 20.36
N GLN A 146 30.35 -33.34 20.72
CA GLN A 146 30.23 -34.82 20.80
C GLN A 146 28.80 -35.27 21.14
N SER A 147 28.50 -36.45 20.64
CA SER A 147 27.23 -37.19 20.60
C SER A 147 26.49 -37.37 21.93
N LYS A 148 25.15 -37.34 21.91
CA LYS A 148 24.25 -38.48 22.25
C LYS A 148 22.76 -38.08 22.19
N LYS A 149 22.05 -38.77 21.29
CA LYS A 149 20.71 -39.39 21.38
C LYS A 149 19.83 -39.06 22.62
N SER A 150 18.71 -38.36 22.44
CA SER A 150 17.33 -38.77 22.83
C SER A 150 16.29 -37.62 22.77
N GLU A 151 15.15 -37.94 22.14
CA GLU A 151 13.77 -37.59 22.56
C GLU A 151 13.20 -36.14 22.46
N ILE A 152 12.22 -36.02 21.54
CA ILE A 152 10.96 -35.25 21.56
C ILE A 152 10.96 -33.84 22.18
N THR A 153 10.81 -32.81 21.34
CA THR A 153 9.78 -31.75 21.48
C THR A 153 9.76 -30.80 20.29
N MET A 154 8.57 -30.24 20.04
CA MET A 154 8.15 -29.26 19.04
C MET A 154 9.18 -28.17 18.66
N SER A 155 9.37 -27.92 17.36
CA SER A 155 9.33 -26.56 16.77
C SER A 155 9.72 -26.55 15.28
N GLU A 156 8.75 -26.12 14.48
CA GLU A 156 8.83 -25.16 13.37
C GLU A 156 10.22 -24.57 13.03
N SER A 157 10.79 -24.91 11.86
CA SER A 157 11.46 -23.97 10.94
C SER A 157 12.02 -24.63 9.66
N ASP A 158 11.69 -24.00 8.54
CA ASP A 158 12.54 -23.73 7.36
C ASP A 158 13.44 -24.83 6.78
N ASN A 159 12.87 -25.60 5.85
CA ASN A 159 13.60 -26.37 4.87
C ASN A 159 14.13 -25.44 3.75
N LYS A 160 15.41 -25.06 3.84
CA LYS A 160 16.24 -24.60 2.70
C LYS A 160 16.88 -25.83 2.04
N PRO A 161 16.67 -26.11 0.74
CA PRO A 161 17.42 -27.15 0.07
C PRO A 161 18.82 -26.66 -0.35
N LYS A 162 19.79 -27.55 -0.14
CA LYS A 162 21.14 -27.58 -0.71
C LYS A 162 21.10 -27.36 -2.23
N SER A 163 22.05 -26.59 -2.73
CA SER A 163 22.45 -26.56 -4.14
C SER A 163 23.03 -27.91 -4.58
N PRO A 164 22.89 -28.23 -5.87
CA PRO A 164 24.09 -28.58 -6.63
C PRO A 164 24.23 -27.67 -7.86
N ALA A 165 25.46 -27.22 -8.07
CA ALA A 165 25.90 -26.50 -9.25
C ALA A 165 25.81 -27.38 -10.49
N LEU A 166 25.33 -26.84 -11.63
CA LEU A 166 25.69 -27.23 -12.99
C LEU A 166 25.31 -26.11 -13.99
N LYS A 167 26.36 -25.48 -14.54
CA LYS A 167 26.62 -25.00 -15.91
C LYS A 167 25.48 -24.48 -16.83
N GLU A 168 25.73 -23.25 -17.30
CA GLU A 168 25.75 -22.78 -18.70
C GLU A 168 24.47 -22.46 -19.51
N THR A 169 24.43 -21.18 -19.93
CA THR A 169 23.90 -20.59 -21.18
C THR A 169 22.38 -20.55 -21.43
N LYS A 170 21.81 -19.35 -21.32
CA LYS A 170 21.36 -18.50 -22.44
C LYS A 170 20.39 -17.42 -21.93
N ALA A 171 20.71 -16.19 -22.27
CA ALA A 171 19.90 -15.01 -22.04
C ALA A 171 18.63 -15.05 -22.91
N ALA A 172 17.46 -15.03 -22.29
CA ALA A 172 16.22 -14.52 -22.89
C ALA A 172 15.20 -14.19 -21.78
N GLN A 173 15.08 -12.89 -21.51
CA GLN A 173 13.92 -12.16 -21.01
C GLN A 173 12.83 -12.95 -20.26
N LYS A 174 12.94 -12.98 -18.92
CA LYS A 174 11.79 -13.17 -18.03
C LYS A 174 11.35 -11.82 -17.50
N SER A 175 10.55 -11.10 -18.28
CA SER A 175 9.73 -10.00 -17.76
C SER A 175 8.82 -10.58 -16.68
N LYS A 176 8.84 -9.96 -15.50
CA LYS A 176 8.03 -10.32 -14.34
C LYS A 176 6.56 -10.46 -14.76
N LEU A 177 6.09 -11.70 -14.86
CA LEU A 177 4.69 -12.03 -15.10
C LEU A 177 3.87 -11.44 -13.95
N THR A 178 3.09 -10.41 -14.25
CA THR A 178 2.01 -9.93 -13.40
C THR A 178 0.95 -11.01 -13.26
N GLU A 179 0.25 -11.08 -12.14
CA GLU A 179 -0.66 -12.18 -11.72
C GLU A 179 -1.83 -12.51 -12.68
N PHE A 180 -1.97 -11.78 -13.78
CA PHE A 180 -2.86 -12.15 -14.87
C PHE A 180 -2.01 -12.62 -16.05
N ALA A 181 -1.85 -13.94 -16.16
CA ALA A 181 -1.30 -14.58 -17.34
C ALA A 181 -2.28 -14.31 -18.51
N HIS A 182 -1.94 -13.36 -19.37
CA HIS A 182 -2.62 -13.22 -20.65
C HIS A 182 -2.28 -14.46 -21.49
N LEU A 183 -3.25 -15.34 -21.69
CA LEU A 183 -3.11 -16.49 -22.58
C LEU A 183 -3.00 -15.95 -24.01
N SER A 184 -1.77 -15.88 -24.53
CA SER A 184 -1.48 -15.50 -25.92
C SER A 184 -1.89 -16.63 -26.87
N THR A 185 -3.19 -16.82 -27.09
CA THR A 185 -3.71 -17.68 -28.15
C THR A 185 -4.12 -16.81 -29.33
N SER A 186 -3.44 -16.94 -30.47
CA SER A 186 -3.63 -16.06 -31.65
C SER A 186 -4.86 -16.39 -32.49
N THR A 187 -5.82 -17.16 -31.98
CA THR A 187 -7.04 -17.55 -32.70
C THR A 187 -8.29 -17.09 -31.93
N PRO A 188 -9.28 -16.47 -32.60
CA PRO A 188 -10.49 -15.98 -31.93
C PRO A 188 -11.36 -17.16 -31.46
N LYS A 189 -11.56 -17.27 -30.14
CA LYS A 189 -12.38 -18.33 -29.54
C LYS A 189 -13.87 -18.11 -29.84
N ARG A 190 -14.55 -19.17 -30.29
CA ARG A 190 -16.00 -19.13 -30.52
C ARG A 190 -16.74 -19.15 -29.16
N LEU A 191 -17.93 -18.55 -29.10
CA LEU A 191 -18.72 -18.41 -27.86
C LEU A 191 -18.96 -19.75 -27.13
N ASN A 192 -19.02 -20.86 -27.86
CA ASN A 192 -19.23 -22.20 -27.28
C ASN A 192 -17.96 -22.81 -26.67
N ASP A 193 -16.75 -22.34 -27.02
CA ASP A 193 -15.47 -22.77 -26.41
C ASP A 193 -15.21 -22.09 -25.05
N ILE A 194 -16.03 -21.09 -24.70
CA ILE A 194 -15.93 -20.33 -23.44
C ILE A 194 -16.75 -21.02 -22.34
N VAL A 195 -17.61 -21.98 -22.69
CA VAL A 195 -18.31 -22.85 -21.72
C VAL A 195 -17.33 -23.91 -21.20
N GLN A 196 -16.23 -23.47 -20.59
CA GLN A 196 -15.40 -24.34 -19.79
C GLN A 196 -16.14 -24.56 -18.47
N ALA A 197 -16.48 -25.83 -18.20
CA ALA A 197 -16.88 -26.24 -16.87
C ALA A 197 -15.86 -25.70 -15.85
N PRO A 198 -16.32 -25.23 -14.69
CA PRO A 198 -15.44 -24.63 -13.69
C PRO A 198 -14.27 -25.59 -13.41
N PRO A 199 -13.02 -25.11 -13.45
CA PRO A 199 -11.86 -25.97 -13.36
C PRO A 199 -11.87 -26.74 -12.03
N GLU A 200 -11.90 -28.07 -12.11
CA GLU A 200 -11.81 -28.93 -10.93
C GLU A 200 -10.38 -28.94 -10.37
N LEU A 201 -10.16 -28.23 -9.27
CA LEU A 201 -8.88 -28.22 -8.56
C LEU A 201 -8.68 -29.53 -7.77
N LYS A 202 -8.40 -30.64 -8.47
CA LYS A 202 -8.18 -31.96 -7.83
C LYS A 202 -6.95 -32.03 -6.93
N LYS A 203 -6.03 -31.06 -7.02
CA LYS A 203 -4.83 -30.98 -6.18
C LYS A 203 -4.61 -29.54 -5.75
N LEU A 204 -4.57 -29.30 -4.44
CA LEU A 204 -4.21 -28.00 -3.89
C LEU A 204 -2.74 -27.70 -4.20
N PRO A 205 -2.39 -26.44 -4.54
CA PRO A 205 -1.00 -26.08 -4.80
C PRO A 205 -0.14 -26.38 -3.58
N ARG A 206 1.06 -26.91 -3.80
CA ARG A 206 2.00 -27.35 -2.75
C ARG A 206 2.28 -26.19 -1.79
N GLY A 207 1.78 -26.30 -0.55
CA GLY A 207 1.85 -25.25 0.48
C GLY A 207 0.49 -24.67 0.91
N ALA A 208 -0.59 -24.94 0.18
CA ALA A 208 -1.95 -24.64 0.64
C ALA A 208 -2.44 -25.72 1.60
N LYS A 209 -2.73 -25.34 2.85
CA LYS A 209 -3.39 -26.20 3.84
C LYS A 209 -4.83 -26.48 3.37
N PRO A 210 -5.32 -27.73 3.40
CA PRO A 210 -6.69 -28.02 3.03
C PRO A 210 -7.64 -27.27 3.95
N ARG A 211 -8.46 -26.39 3.38
CA ARG A 211 -9.60 -25.83 4.10
C ARG A 211 -10.63 -26.94 4.20
N LEU A 212 -10.77 -27.47 5.41
CA LEU A 212 -11.86 -28.37 5.74
C LEU A 212 -13.19 -27.68 5.46
N SER A 213 -14.06 -28.46 4.83
CA SER A 213 -15.47 -28.28 4.51
C SER A 213 -16.20 -27.14 5.23
N ALA A 214 -16.98 -26.43 4.43
CA ALA A 214 -18.01 -25.49 4.85
C ALA A 214 -19.05 -26.18 5.75
N THR A 215 -18.89 -26.01 7.07
CA THR A 215 -19.97 -26.04 8.08
C THR A 215 -19.40 -25.42 9.36
N SER A 216 -19.97 -24.28 9.80
CA SER A 216 -19.69 -23.61 11.09
C SER A 216 -18.24 -23.21 11.38
N GLY A 217 -17.85 -22.01 10.90
CA GLY A 217 -16.52 -21.43 11.03
C GLY A 217 -16.13 -20.93 12.43
N ILE A 218 -15.84 -21.84 13.35
CA ILE A 218 -15.03 -21.55 14.55
C ILE A 218 -14.02 -22.67 14.70
N THR A 219 -12.76 -22.42 14.32
CA THR A 219 -11.68 -23.36 14.69
C THR A 219 -11.45 -23.24 16.20
N LEU A 220 -11.23 -24.36 16.91
CA LEU A 220 -11.03 -24.37 18.37
C LEU A 220 -9.92 -23.39 18.84
N ALA A 221 -8.95 -23.07 17.97
CA ALA A 221 -7.88 -22.12 18.25
C ALA A 221 -8.32 -20.63 18.13
N GLN A 222 -9.40 -20.33 17.40
CA GLN A 222 -9.98 -18.98 17.30
C GLN A 222 -11.05 -18.70 18.36
N GLY A 223 -11.50 -19.72 19.08
CA GLY A 223 -12.35 -19.59 20.27
C GLY A 223 -11.56 -19.40 21.58
N ALA A 224 -10.23 -19.55 21.57
CA ALA A 224 -9.39 -19.34 22.73
C ALA A 224 -9.17 -17.84 22.98
N ILE A 225 -10.09 -17.22 23.72
CA ILE A 225 -9.97 -15.85 24.23
C ILE A 225 -8.71 -15.78 25.10
N SER A 226 -7.82 -14.81 24.84
CA SER A 226 -6.62 -14.57 25.66
C SER A 226 -7.02 -14.40 27.14
N MET A 227 -6.22 -14.91 28.08
CA MET A 227 -6.52 -14.81 29.53
C MET A 227 -6.79 -13.36 29.98
N ALA A 228 -6.09 -12.39 29.39
CA ALA A 228 -6.34 -10.97 29.67
C ALA A 228 -7.71 -10.50 29.17
N GLN A 229 -8.13 -10.95 27.99
CA GLN A 229 -9.44 -10.63 27.42
C GLN A 229 -10.56 -11.35 28.18
N LYS A 230 -10.31 -12.55 28.69
CA LYS A 230 -11.24 -13.29 29.56
C LYS A 230 -11.48 -12.52 30.87
N ALA A 231 -10.44 -12.01 31.51
CA ALA A 231 -10.55 -11.19 32.71
C ALA A 231 -11.36 -9.90 32.48
N MET A 232 -11.14 -9.20 31.35
CA MET A 232 -11.94 -8.02 31.00
C MET A 232 -13.43 -8.34 30.81
N LEU A 233 -13.74 -9.45 30.14
CA LEU A 233 -15.12 -9.88 29.95
C LEU A 233 -15.80 -10.32 31.26
N GLU A 234 -15.03 -10.88 32.21
CA GLU A 234 -15.52 -11.23 33.55
C GLU A 234 -15.83 -9.98 34.38
N GLU A 235 -15.00 -8.94 34.34
CA GLU A 235 -15.29 -7.65 34.98
C GLU A 235 -16.57 -6.99 34.43
N GLU A 236 -16.73 -6.99 33.10
CA GLU A 236 -17.94 -6.47 32.46
C GLU A 236 -19.18 -7.27 32.85
N ARG A 237 -19.07 -8.61 32.90
CA ARG A 237 -20.15 -9.49 33.35
C ARG A 237 -20.57 -9.17 34.78
N GLU A 238 -19.63 -8.95 35.70
CA GLU A 238 -19.94 -8.58 37.07
C GLU A 238 -20.65 -7.23 37.18
N ARG A 239 -20.21 -6.22 36.41
CA ARG A 239 -20.87 -4.91 36.37
C ARG A 239 -22.31 -5.02 35.87
N VAL A 240 -22.54 -5.76 34.79
CA VAL A 240 -23.89 -5.96 34.23
C VAL A 240 -24.79 -6.71 35.22
N VAL A 241 -24.27 -7.75 35.88
CA VAL A 241 -25.02 -8.51 36.88
C VAL A 241 -25.38 -7.64 38.08
N LYS A 242 -24.48 -6.78 38.56
CA LYS A 242 -24.76 -5.82 39.64
C LYS A 242 -25.86 -4.84 39.24
N LEU A 243 -25.72 -4.21 38.08
CA LEU A 243 -26.72 -3.28 37.54
C LEU A 243 -28.09 -3.96 37.38
N TYR A 244 -28.12 -5.18 36.84
CA TYR A 244 -29.35 -5.93 36.68
C TYR A 244 -29.98 -6.31 38.03
N ARG A 245 -29.18 -6.65 39.04
CA ARG A 245 -29.67 -6.91 40.40
C ARG A 245 -30.26 -5.66 41.04
N GLU A 246 -29.62 -4.51 40.87
CA GLU A 246 -30.13 -3.21 41.34
C GLU A 246 -31.44 -2.83 40.63
N MET A 247 -31.47 -2.91 39.30
CA MET A 247 -32.69 -2.71 38.52
C MET A 247 -33.82 -3.67 38.94
N LYS A 248 -33.48 -4.94 39.18
CA LYS A 248 -34.47 -5.94 39.60
C LYS A 248 -34.97 -5.69 41.02
N LYS A 249 -34.12 -5.26 41.94
CA LYS A 249 -34.53 -4.83 43.30
C LYS A 249 -35.42 -3.60 43.25
N ALA A 250 -35.04 -2.58 42.49
CA ALA A 250 -35.84 -1.38 42.28
C ALA A 250 -37.20 -1.69 41.63
N LYS A 251 -37.24 -2.63 40.67
CA LYS A 251 -38.47 -3.08 40.02
C LYS A 251 -39.33 -4.00 40.91
N ALA A 252 -38.71 -4.75 41.82
CA ALA A 252 -39.39 -5.69 42.70
C ALA A 252 -39.95 -5.04 43.97
N GLY A 253 -39.70 -3.75 44.21
CA GLY A 253 -40.40 -2.95 45.22
C GLY A 253 -40.43 -3.58 46.62
N VAL A 254 -39.26 -3.66 47.28
CA VAL A 254 -39.16 -3.71 48.74
C VAL A 254 -38.69 -2.35 49.22
#